data_AF-A0A7J8CV20-F1
#
_entry.id   AF-A0A7J8CV20-F1
#
_cell.length_a   1.000
_cell.length_b   1.000
_cell.length_c   1.000
_cell.angle_alpha   90.00
_cell.angle_beta   90.00
_cell.angle_gamma   90.00
#
_symmetry.space_group_name_H-M   'P 1'
#
loop_
_entity.id
_entity.type
_entity.pdbx_description
1 polymer ?
#
loop_
_entity_poly.entity_id
_entity_poly.type
_entity_poly.pdbx_seq_one_letter_code
_entity_poly.pdbx_strand_id
1 'polypeptide(L)'
;MATAIREVGVWRQTRTLLLKNYLIKCRTKKSSVQEILFPLFFLFWLILISMMHPNKKYEEVPDMELNSMDKSILSNLILGYTPATNITRNIMQKVSTDHLSNVIITEEYANEKELLASSLFKTNNFVGVFFKDFMSYELRIFPDMIPVSPIYMNSRGK
;
A
#
# COMPACT_ATOMS: atom_id res chain seq x y z
N MET A 1 13.45 -65.53 -27.54
CA MET A 1 12.16 -64.80 -27.55
C MET A 1 11.27 -65.02 -26.33
N ALA A 2 11.45 -66.07 -25.50
CA ALA A 2 10.54 -66.38 -24.38
C ALA A 2 10.73 -65.54 -23.09
N THR A 3 11.85 -64.82 -22.93
CA THR A 3 12.17 -64.07 -21.70
C THR A 3 11.50 -62.69 -21.64
N ALA A 4 11.41 -61.98 -22.77
CA ALA A 4 10.75 -60.67 -22.85
C ALA A 4 9.24 -60.74 -22.53
N ILE A 5 8.57 -61.84 -22.90
CA ILE A 5 7.14 -62.03 -22.67
C ILE A 5 6.82 -62.16 -21.16
N ARG A 6 7.73 -62.79 -20.38
CA ARG A 6 7.58 -62.93 -18.92
C ARG A 6 7.76 -61.60 -18.20
N GLU A 7 8.70 -60.76 -18.61
CA GLU A 7 8.92 -59.45 -17.95
C GLU A 7 7.77 -58.46 -18.19
N VAL A 8 7.17 -58.47 -19.39
CA VAL A 8 6.00 -57.62 -19.68
C VAL A 8 4.78 -58.04 -18.83
N GLY A 9 4.65 -59.35 -18.56
CA GLY A 9 3.64 -59.89 -17.64
C GLY A 9 3.87 -59.45 -16.20
N VAL A 10 5.10 -59.58 -15.70
CA VAL A 10 5.48 -59.17 -14.33
C VAL A 10 5.36 -57.65 -14.15
N TRP A 11 5.76 -56.84 -15.13
CA TRP A 11 5.60 -55.38 -15.09
C TRP A 11 4.14 -54.95 -15.04
N ARG A 12 3.27 -55.56 -15.86
CA ARG A 12 1.81 -55.31 -15.79
C ARG A 12 1.23 -55.74 -14.45
N GLN A 13 1.69 -56.85 -13.88
CA GLN A 13 1.24 -57.34 -12.58
C GLN A 13 1.67 -56.41 -11.43
N THR A 14 2.93 -55.98 -11.42
CA THR A 14 3.46 -55.04 -10.42
C THR A 14 2.79 -53.67 -10.54
N ARG A 15 2.58 -53.17 -11.76
CA ARG A 15 1.83 -51.91 -11.99
C ARG A 15 0.39 -52.01 -11.47
N THR A 16 -0.25 -53.16 -11.63
CA THR A 16 -1.63 -53.39 -11.16
C THR A 16 -1.68 -53.48 -9.63
N LEU A 17 -0.70 -54.15 -9.00
CA LEU A 17 -0.56 -54.23 -7.55
C LEU A 17 -0.27 -52.86 -6.91
N LEU A 18 0.62 -52.07 -7.52
CA LEU A 18 0.92 -50.71 -7.09
C LEU A 18 -0.29 -49.80 -7.24
N LEU A 19 -1.01 -49.88 -8.37
CA LEU A 19 -2.23 -49.10 -8.59
C LEU A 19 -3.32 -49.49 -7.59
N LYS A 20 -3.50 -50.79 -7.30
CA LYS A 20 -4.44 -51.28 -6.29
C LYS A 20 -4.08 -50.76 -4.89
N ASN A 21 -2.82 -50.84 -4.49
CA ASN A 21 -2.35 -50.33 -3.20
C ASN A 21 -2.47 -48.80 -3.11
N TYR A 22 -2.18 -48.09 -4.19
CA TYR A 22 -2.34 -46.64 -4.28
C TYR A 22 -3.82 -46.24 -4.18
N LEU A 23 -4.72 -46.91 -4.91
CA LEU A 23 -6.15 -46.63 -4.89
C LEU A 23 -6.81 -46.97 -3.54
N ILE A 24 -6.43 -48.08 -2.91
CA ILE A 24 -6.92 -48.44 -1.57
C ILE A 24 -6.43 -47.43 -0.54
N LYS A 25 -5.16 -47.00 -0.63
CA LYS A 25 -4.63 -45.94 0.23
C LYS A 25 -5.34 -44.61 -0.06
N CYS A 26 -5.55 -44.22 -1.32
CA CYS A 26 -6.31 -43.02 -1.69
C CYS A 26 -7.78 -43.05 -1.18
N ARG A 27 -8.43 -44.22 -1.20
CA ARG A 27 -9.81 -44.39 -0.73
C ARG A 27 -9.96 -44.17 0.77
N THR A 28 -9.01 -44.63 1.58
CA THR A 28 -9.00 -44.42 3.05
C THR A 28 -8.37 -43.07 3.44
N LYS A 29 -7.57 -42.48 2.55
CA LYS A 29 -6.81 -41.23 2.75
C LYS A 29 -7.60 -39.97 2.33
N LYS A 30 -8.94 -40.00 2.26
CA LYS A 30 -9.72 -38.75 2.11
C LYS A 30 -9.48 -37.80 3.29
N SER A 31 -9.25 -38.32 4.50
CA SER A 31 -8.80 -37.54 5.67
C SER A 31 -7.34 -37.07 5.52
N SER A 32 -6.42 -37.98 5.19
CA SER A 32 -4.99 -37.63 5.15
C SER A 32 -4.56 -36.81 3.92
N VAL A 33 -5.31 -36.84 2.81
CA VAL A 33 -5.10 -35.89 1.69
C VAL A 33 -5.56 -34.51 2.11
N GLN A 34 -6.69 -34.39 2.82
CA GLN A 34 -7.17 -33.11 3.35
C GLN A 34 -6.21 -32.50 4.38
N GLU A 35 -5.62 -33.32 5.25
CA GLU A 35 -4.62 -32.90 6.25
C GLU A 35 -3.34 -32.31 5.64
N ILE A 36 -2.97 -32.71 4.41
CA ILE A 36 -1.78 -32.19 3.71
C ILE A 36 -2.17 -31.06 2.75
N LEU A 37 -3.34 -31.16 2.13
CA LEU A 37 -3.84 -30.17 1.18
C LEU A 37 -4.14 -28.83 1.87
N PHE A 38 -4.70 -28.85 3.08
CA PHE A 38 -5.02 -27.65 3.84
C PHE A 38 -3.79 -26.80 4.21
N PRO A 39 -2.73 -27.34 4.87
CA PRO A 39 -1.54 -26.56 5.18
C PRO A 39 -0.78 -26.11 3.93
N LEU A 40 -0.80 -26.92 2.85
CA LEU A 40 -0.14 -26.54 1.60
C LEU A 40 -0.88 -25.40 0.89
N PHE A 41 -2.22 -25.44 0.86
CA PHE A 41 -3.05 -24.37 0.33
C PHE A 41 -2.88 -23.10 1.16
N PHE A 42 -2.90 -23.20 2.48
CA PHE A 42 -2.68 -22.06 3.38
C PHE A 42 -1.31 -21.43 3.17
N LEU A 43 -0.25 -22.23 3.10
CA LEU A 43 1.10 -21.76 2.80
C LEU A 43 1.18 -21.04 1.44
N PHE A 44 0.54 -21.60 0.41
CA PHE A 44 0.47 -20.98 -0.91
C PHE A 44 -0.26 -19.62 -0.87
N TRP A 45 -1.37 -19.52 -0.15
CA TRP A 45 -2.08 -18.26 0.05
C TRP A 45 -1.25 -17.21 0.79
N LEU A 46 -0.51 -17.61 1.83
CA LEU A 46 0.40 -16.71 2.53
C LEU A 46 1.50 -16.16 1.61
N ILE A 47 2.06 -17.01 0.74
CA ILE A 47 3.07 -16.60 -0.24
C ILE A 47 2.46 -15.62 -1.25
N LEU A 48 1.25 -15.90 -1.76
CA LEU A 48 0.53 -14.98 -2.65
C LEU A 48 0.29 -13.61 -1.99
N ILE A 49 -0.20 -13.59 -0.75
CA ILE A 49 -0.42 -12.33 -0.02
C ILE A 49 0.91 -11.59 0.21
N SER A 50 1.98 -12.32 0.55
CA SER A 50 3.31 -11.75 0.72
C SER A 50 3.91 -11.20 -0.59
N MET A 51 3.55 -11.78 -1.74
CA MET A 51 3.95 -11.26 -3.04
C MET A 51 3.12 -10.05 -3.47
N MET A 52 1.83 -10.02 -3.14
CA MET A 52 0.93 -8.91 -3.48
C MET A 52 1.20 -7.67 -2.62
N HIS A 53 1.60 -7.86 -1.37
CA HIS A 53 2.11 -6.80 -0.49
C HIS A 53 3.60 -7.07 -0.23
N PRO A 54 4.50 -6.77 -1.19
CA PRO A 54 5.92 -6.83 -0.90
C PRO A 54 6.16 -5.93 0.31
N ASN A 55 6.78 -6.51 1.34
CA ASN A 55 7.06 -5.81 2.57
C ASN A 55 7.94 -4.61 2.20
N LYS A 56 7.34 -3.41 2.21
CA LYS A 56 8.03 -2.18 1.86
C LYS A 56 9.05 -1.96 2.96
N LYS A 57 10.29 -2.37 2.71
CA LYS A 57 11.41 -1.98 3.54
C LYS A 57 11.57 -0.48 3.32
N TYR A 58 10.98 0.29 4.22
CA TYR A 58 11.28 1.71 4.31
C TYR A 58 12.74 1.77 4.75
N GLU A 59 13.63 2.11 3.82
CA GLU A 59 15.00 2.46 4.20
C GLU A 59 14.92 3.59 5.22
N GLU A 60 15.76 3.51 6.25
CA GLU A 60 15.89 4.58 7.23
C GLU A 60 16.23 5.86 6.45
N VAL A 61 15.33 6.85 6.58
CA VAL A 61 15.53 8.15 5.94
C VAL A 61 16.78 8.73 6.61
N PRO A 62 17.86 8.99 5.86
CA PRO A 62 19.04 9.61 6.46
C PRO A 62 18.62 10.94 7.09
N ASP A 63 19.18 11.25 8.26
CA ASP A 63 19.03 12.53 8.94
C ASP A 63 19.66 13.63 8.08
N MET A 64 18.98 13.99 7.00
CA MET A 64 19.33 15.11 6.16
C MET A 64 18.85 16.35 6.92
N GLU A 65 19.78 17.27 7.22
CA GLU A 65 19.38 18.61 7.65
C GLU A 65 18.34 19.11 6.65
N LEU A 66 17.13 19.42 7.13
CA LEU A 66 16.07 19.97 6.29
C LEU A 66 16.61 21.28 5.72
N ASN A 67 17.14 21.21 4.50
CA ASN A 67 17.57 22.37 3.75
C ASN A 67 16.39 23.35 3.71
N SER A 68 16.69 24.64 3.73
CA SER A 68 15.71 25.73 3.61
C SER A 68 14.64 25.34 2.60
N MET A 69 13.40 25.12 3.07
CA MET A 69 12.29 24.66 2.26
C MET A 69 12.24 25.46 0.96
N ASP A 70 12.35 24.75 -0.17
CA ASP A 70 12.44 25.40 -1.47
C ASP A 70 11.14 26.17 -1.70
N LYS A 71 11.22 27.49 -1.57
CA LYS A 71 10.08 28.41 -1.58
C LYS A 71 9.30 28.37 -2.89
N SER A 72 9.87 27.77 -3.93
CA SER A 72 9.26 27.52 -5.23
C SER A 72 8.20 26.40 -5.21
N ILE A 73 8.33 25.40 -4.33
CA ILE A 73 7.36 24.29 -4.22
C ILE A 73 6.06 24.80 -3.58
N LEU A 74 6.18 25.70 -2.60
CA LEU A 74 5.05 26.29 -1.91
C LEU A 74 4.33 27.37 -2.73
N SER A 75 4.95 27.86 -3.80
CA SER A 75 4.44 29.01 -4.55
C SER A 75 3.15 28.74 -5.31
N ASN A 76 2.67 27.51 -5.37
CA ASN A 76 1.41 27.12 -5.99
C ASN A 76 0.50 26.31 -5.06
N LEU A 77 0.79 26.28 -3.75
CA LEU A 77 0.01 25.53 -2.77
C LEU A 77 -1.24 26.34 -2.36
N ILE A 78 -2.39 25.67 -2.32
CA ILE A 78 -3.64 26.18 -1.76
C ILE A 78 -3.82 25.50 -0.40
N LEU A 79 -3.96 26.32 0.65
CA LEU A 79 -4.08 25.84 2.02
C LEU A 79 -5.50 26.09 2.51
N GLY A 80 -6.30 25.03 2.63
CA GLY A 80 -7.63 25.09 3.22
C GLY A 80 -7.57 24.78 4.71
N TYR A 81 -8.35 25.47 5.55
CA TYR A 81 -8.49 25.09 6.95
C TYR A 81 -9.91 25.12 7.47
N THR A 82 -10.17 24.27 8.47
CA THR A 82 -11.46 24.17 9.13
C THR A 82 -11.27 23.68 10.58
N PRO A 83 -12.15 24.08 11.53
CA PRO A 83 -13.20 25.09 11.40
C PRO A 83 -12.65 26.53 11.35
N ALA A 84 -13.37 27.42 10.67
CA ALA A 84 -13.06 28.84 10.57
C ALA A 84 -13.46 29.62 11.84
N THR A 85 -12.65 29.48 12.89
CA THR A 85 -12.83 30.18 14.18
C THR A 85 -11.84 31.34 14.32
N ASN A 86 -12.08 32.25 15.26
CA ASN A 86 -11.16 33.37 15.50
C ASN A 86 -9.74 32.90 15.88
N ILE A 87 -9.63 31.78 16.61
CA ILE A 87 -8.34 31.23 17.05
C ILE A 87 -7.61 30.60 15.86
N THR A 88 -8.27 29.74 15.09
CA THR A 88 -7.67 29.10 13.91
C THR A 88 -7.30 30.11 12.83
N ARG A 89 -8.10 31.17 12.67
CA ARG A 89 -7.76 32.31 11.79
C ARG A 89 -6.49 33.03 12.23
N ASN A 90 -6.35 33.32 13.53
CA ASN A 90 -5.13 33.95 14.06
C ASN A 90 -3.89 33.06 13.90
N ILE A 91 -4.03 31.76 14.13
CA ILE A 91 -2.96 30.78 13.90
C ILE A 91 -2.57 30.80 12.43
N MET A 92 -3.54 30.67 11.52
CA MET A 92 -3.27 30.61 10.09
C MET A 92 -2.66 31.92 9.56
N GLN A 93 -3.11 33.06 10.09
CA GLN A 93 -2.52 34.36 9.77
C GLN A 93 -1.04 34.42 10.17
N LYS A 94 -0.69 33.96 11.38
CA LYS A 94 0.70 33.91 11.84
C LYS A 94 1.56 32.94 11.03
N VAL A 95 1.03 31.76 10.72
CA VAL A 95 1.72 30.77 9.88
C VAL A 95 1.94 31.33 8.47
N SER A 96 0.95 32.07 7.94
CA SER A 96 1.05 32.75 6.65
C SER A 96 2.18 33.78 6.62
N THR A 97 2.31 34.62 7.65
CA THR A 97 3.34 35.65 7.71
C THR A 97 4.75 35.09 7.89
N ASP A 98 4.90 34.08 8.75
CA ASP A 98 6.22 33.65 9.21
C ASP A 98 6.85 32.60 8.28
N HIS A 99 6.03 31.72 7.68
CA HIS A 99 6.50 30.52 7.00
C HIS A 99 5.98 30.33 5.58
N LEU A 100 4.85 30.96 5.24
CA LEU A 100 4.14 30.70 3.99
C LEU A 100 3.95 31.97 3.16
N SER A 101 4.97 32.83 3.11
CA SER A 101 4.95 34.08 2.34
C SER A 101 4.61 33.90 0.86
N ASN A 102 4.74 32.66 0.34
CA ASN A 102 4.52 32.31 -1.06
C ASN A 102 3.27 31.44 -1.28
N VAL A 103 2.51 31.08 -0.25
CA VAL A 103 1.26 30.33 -0.43
C VAL A 103 0.23 31.25 -1.07
N ILE A 104 -0.32 30.82 -2.21
CA ILE A 104 -1.15 31.68 -3.06
C ILE A 104 -2.49 32.01 -2.38
N ILE A 105 -3.14 31.02 -1.76
CA ILE A 105 -4.52 31.17 -1.26
C ILE A 105 -4.72 30.37 0.02
N THR A 106 -5.09 31.08 1.09
CA THR A 106 -5.62 30.47 2.31
C THR A 106 -7.14 30.51 2.25
N GLU A 107 -7.79 29.35 2.34
CA GLU A 107 -9.24 29.22 2.23
C GLU A 107 -9.85 28.75 3.56
N GLU A 108 -10.87 29.47 4.00
CA GLU A 108 -11.58 29.15 5.23
C GLU A 108 -12.81 28.28 4.92
N TYR A 109 -12.98 27.19 5.68
CA TYR A 109 -14.10 26.27 5.52
C TYR A 109 -14.85 26.11 6.84
N ALA A 110 -16.19 26.07 6.78
CA ALA A 110 -17.02 25.94 7.98
C ALA A 110 -16.97 24.51 8.55
N ASN A 111 -16.84 23.51 7.69
CA ASN A 111 -16.84 22.10 8.09
C ASN A 111 -15.87 21.25 7.24
N GLU A 112 -15.47 20.09 7.77
CA GLU A 112 -14.62 19.12 7.08
C GLU A 112 -15.23 18.68 5.74
N LYS A 113 -16.56 18.50 5.68
CA LYS A 113 -17.24 18.10 4.44
C LYS A 113 -17.07 19.11 3.31
N GLU A 114 -17.09 20.41 3.61
CA GLU A 114 -16.90 21.47 2.61
C GLU A 114 -15.46 21.50 2.12
N LEU A 115 -14.51 21.37 3.06
CA LEU A 115 -13.09 21.28 2.73
C LEU A 115 -12.81 20.06 1.83
N LEU A 116 -13.39 18.91 2.13
CA LEU A 116 -13.30 17.70 1.30
C LEU A 116 -13.93 17.91 -0.07
N ALA A 117 -15.11 18.53 -0.15
CA ALA A 117 -15.75 18.82 -1.42
C ALA A 117 -14.86 19.71 -2.30
N SER A 118 -14.26 20.76 -1.73
CA SER A 118 -13.37 21.66 -2.46
C SER A 118 -12.05 21.01 -2.88
N SER A 119 -11.50 20.10 -2.08
CA SER A 119 -10.31 19.33 -2.47
C SER A 119 -10.53 18.45 -3.71
N LEU A 120 -11.76 17.97 -3.94
CA LEU A 120 -12.08 17.16 -5.12
C LEU A 120 -12.10 18.00 -6.40
N PHE A 121 -12.40 19.30 -6.29
CA PHE A 121 -12.38 20.22 -7.43
C PHE A 121 -11.02 20.88 -7.65
N LYS A 122 -10.21 21.03 -6.59
CA LYS A 122 -8.88 21.67 -6.60
C LYS A 122 -7.79 20.62 -6.43
N THR A 123 -7.57 19.80 -7.45
CA THR A 123 -6.75 18.58 -7.36
C THR A 123 -5.25 18.84 -7.34
N ASN A 124 -4.77 19.83 -8.11
CA ASN A 124 -3.35 20.18 -8.10
C ASN A 124 -3.07 21.17 -6.98
N ASN A 125 -2.43 20.68 -5.91
CA ASN A 125 -1.79 21.48 -4.85
C ASN A 125 -2.69 21.95 -3.70
N PHE A 126 -3.74 21.21 -3.35
CA PHE A 126 -4.55 21.51 -2.17
C PHE A 126 -4.09 20.71 -0.93
N VAL A 127 -3.84 21.41 0.18
CA VAL A 127 -3.60 20.82 1.50
C VAL A 127 -4.66 21.31 2.46
N GLY A 128 -5.31 20.38 3.16
CA GLY A 128 -6.30 20.67 4.17
C GLY A 128 -5.73 20.60 5.58
N VAL A 129 -6.05 21.58 6.43
CA VAL A 129 -5.77 21.55 7.88
C VAL A 129 -7.08 21.43 8.63
N PHE A 130 -7.26 20.31 9.32
CA PHE A 130 -8.42 20.05 10.17
C PHE A 130 -8.03 20.24 11.63
N PHE A 131 -8.43 21.36 12.22
CA PHE A 131 -8.21 21.62 13.65
C PHE A 131 -9.25 20.86 14.46
N LYS A 132 -8.79 19.87 15.24
CA LYS A 132 -9.62 19.12 16.19
C LYS A 132 -9.84 19.92 17.46
N ASP A 133 -8.76 20.50 17.97
CA ASP A 133 -8.72 21.31 19.19
C ASP A 133 -7.66 22.41 19.06
N PHE A 134 -7.50 23.25 20.08
CA PHE A 134 -6.51 24.33 20.11
C PHE A 134 -5.05 23.86 19.98
N MET A 135 -4.78 22.60 20.36
CA MET A 135 -3.44 22.00 20.39
C MET A 135 -3.30 20.80 19.45
N SER A 136 -4.34 20.44 18.70
CA SER A 136 -4.32 19.27 17.83
C SER A 136 -4.95 19.57 16.47
N TYR A 137 -4.22 19.21 15.42
CA TYR A 137 -4.65 19.35 14.04
C TYR A 137 -4.30 18.09 13.24
N GLU A 138 -5.05 17.84 12.19
CA GLU A 138 -4.77 16.80 11.20
C GLU A 138 -4.52 17.45 9.85
N LEU A 139 -3.50 16.96 9.14
CA LEU A 139 -3.24 17.35 7.76
C LEU A 139 -3.92 16.35 6.83
N ARG A 140 -4.75 16.86 5.93
CA ARG A 140 -5.38 16.13 4.84
C ARG A 140 -4.61 16.45 3.56
N ILE A 141 -3.76 15.52 3.14
CA ILE A 141 -3.07 15.59 1.85
C ILE A 141 -3.87 14.75 0.88
N PHE A 142 -4.31 15.35 -0.22
CA PHE A 142 -5.14 14.67 -1.20
C PHE A 142 -4.25 13.99 -2.26
N PRO A 143 -4.64 12.79 -2.73
CA PRO A 143 -3.72 11.79 -3.26
C PRO A 143 -2.97 12.15 -4.54
N ASP A 144 -3.33 13.24 -5.23
CA ASP A 144 -2.60 13.70 -6.43
C ASP A 144 -1.21 14.29 -6.08
N MET A 145 -0.97 14.56 -4.79
CA MET A 145 0.26 15.15 -4.26
C MET A 145 1.03 14.26 -3.30
N ILE A 146 0.79 12.95 -3.28
CA ILE A 146 1.79 12.05 -2.67
C ILE A 146 2.91 11.97 -3.70
N PRO A 147 4.08 12.63 -3.51
CA PRO A 147 5.21 12.32 -4.36
C PRO A 147 5.46 10.83 -4.15
N VAL A 148 5.24 10.05 -5.21
CA VAL A 148 5.85 8.73 -5.30
C VAL A 148 7.33 9.03 -5.12
N SER A 149 7.88 8.63 -3.98
CA SER A 149 9.22 9.02 -3.53
C SER A 149 10.18 9.02 -4.73
N PRO A 150 10.88 10.13 -5.04
CA PRO A 150 11.65 10.30 -6.28
C PRO A 150 12.80 9.29 -6.42
N ILE A 151 13.09 8.53 -5.36
CA ILE A 151 14.02 7.40 -5.33
C ILE A 151 13.73 6.35 -6.43
N TYR A 152 12.52 6.32 -7.00
CA TYR A 152 12.16 5.40 -8.10
C TYR A 152 12.22 6.00 -9.52
N MET A 153 12.63 7.26 -9.71
CA MET A 153 12.67 7.88 -11.05
C MET A 153 14.02 7.83 -11.76
N ASN A 154 15.02 7.12 -11.25
CA ASN A 154 16.29 6.96 -11.96
C ASN A 154 16.54 5.52 -12.45
N SER A 155 15.83 5.15 -13.52
CA SER A 155 16.38 4.24 -14.54
C SER A 155 15.72 4.49 -15.90
N ARG A 156 15.75 5.73 -16.38
CA ARG A 156 15.68 5.96 -17.83
C ARG A 156 17.10 5.90 -18.39
N GLY A 157 17.37 4.80 -19.10
CA GLY A 157 18.29 4.75 -20.23
C GLY A 157 19.77 4.97 -19.94
N LYS A 158 20.52 3.87 -19.97
CA LYS A 158 21.67 3.73 -20.85
C LYS A 158 21.79 2.27 -21.29
#